data_AF-A0A7N2R324-F1
#
_entry.id   AF-A0A7N2R324-F1
#
_cell.length_a   1.000
_cell.length_b   1.000
_cell.length_c   1.000
_cell.angle_alpha   90.00
_cell.angle_beta   90.00
_cell.angle_gamma   90.00
#
_symmetry.space_group_name_H-M   'P 1'
#
loop_
_entity.id
_entity.type
_entity.pdbx_description
1 polymer ?
#
loop_
_entity_poly.entity_id
_entity_poly.type
_entity_poly.pdbx_seq_one_letter_code
_entity_poly.pdbx_strand_id
1 'polypeptide(L)'
;MASSTSNILILFFLLSALSLSRTWALNSSSSSSSSTTSQEFSYIKSICKTTPYSDICLDTLELAMKDKPNDSSPNNTAYYIVFTLKTAINASEKLSIVLSEAKDPKNIIEKQRGTIQDCTELNQITLSSLQRSVSRINEAPLNEGKVAEARVYLSAALTNKITCLESLDSASAKTAKIVAKTT
;
A
#
# COMPACT_ATOMS: atom_id res chain seq x y z
N MET A 1 19.35 2.95 78.29
CA MET A 1 19.22 2.73 76.83
C MET A 1 17.97 3.46 76.34
N ALA A 2 18.05 4.76 76.07
CA ALA A 2 16.93 5.57 75.59
C ALA A 2 17.51 6.84 74.93
N SER A 3 17.92 6.73 73.67
CA SER A 3 18.38 7.91 72.89
C SER A 3 18.30 7.70 71.37
N SER A 4 18.18 6.46 70.87
CA SER A 4 18.17 6.22 69.42
C SER A 4 16.81 6.37 68.71
N THR A 5 15.69 6.51 69.43
CA THR A 5 14.35 6.55 68.80
C THR A 5 13.94 7.93 68.28
N SER A 6 14.55 9.02 68.79
CA SER A 6 14.23 10.40 68.39
C SER A 6 14.76 10.77 67.01
N ASN A 7 15.96 10.28 66.65
CA ASN A 7 16.63 10.63 65.39
C ASN A 7 16.02 9.94 64.16
N ILE A 8 15.32 8.81 64.33
CA ILE A 8 14.66 8.09 63.23
C ILE A 8 13.40 8.84 62.77
N LEU A 9 12.64 9.43 63.70
CA LEU A 9 11.42 10.18 63.37
C LEU A 9 11.71 11.50 62.64
N ILE A 10 12.83 12.15 62.97
CA ILE A 10 13.30 13.37 62.28
C ILE A 10 13.72 13.07 60.84
N LEU A 11 14.34 11.91 60.60
CA LEU A 11 14.74 11.49 59.25
C LEU A 11 13.53 11.24 58.35
N PHE A 12 12.48 10.58 58.85
CA PHE A 12 11.25 10.36 58.08
C PHE A 12 10.49 11.65 57.75
N PHE A 13 10.54 12.67 58.62
CA PHE A 13 9.89 13.95 58.38
C PHE A 13 10.62 14.83 57.36
N LEU A 14 11.94 14.67 57.21
CA LEU A 14 12.74 15.38 56.19
C LEU A 14 12.60 14.76 54.78
N LEU A 15 12.34 13.45 54.68
CA LEU A 15 12.12 12.78 53.39
C LEU A 15 10.76 13.09 52.76
N SER A 16 9.73 13.43 53.54
CA SER A 16 8.40 13.78 53.02
C SER A 16 8.32 15.22 52.47
N ALA A 17 9.24 16.10 52.89
CA ALA A 17 9.29 17.50 52.45
C ALA A 17 9.94 17.72 51.08
N LEU A 18 10.62 16.72 50.51
CA LEU A 18 11.23 16.82 49.17
C LEU A 18 10.28 16.44 48.01
N SER A 19 9.04 16.04 48.30
CA SER A 19 8.09 15.53 47.29
C SER A 19 7.06 16.54 46.79
N LEU A 20 7.16 17.83 47.15
CA LEU A 20 6.28 18.87 46.59
C LEU A 20 7.10 20.03 46.03
N SER A 21 7.57 19.90 44.78
CA SER A 21 7.81 21.01 43.83
C SER A 21 8.45 20.49 42.54
N ARG A 22 7.64 19.89 41.67
CA ARG A 22 7.97 19.74 40.25
C ARG A 22 6.71 20.00 39.44
N THR A 23 6.26 21.25 39.40
CA THR A 23 5.39 21.71 38.31
C THR A 23 6.25 21.75 37.05
N TRP A 24 6.25 20.65 36.29
CA TRP A 24 6.77 20.68 34.94
C TRP A 24 5.75 21.45 34.12
N ALA A 25 6.05 22.71 33.83
CA ALA A 25 5.38 23.42 32.76
C ALA A 25 5.57 22.58 31.49
N LEU A 26 4.48 21.97 31.02
CA LEU A 26 4.38 21.37 29.71
C LEU A 26 4.49 22.50 28.69
N ASN A 27 5.72 22.85 28.31
CA ASN A 27 5.95 23.57 27.08
C ASN A 27 5.82 22.56 25.94
N SER A 28 4.59 22.28 25.51
CA SER A 28 4.30 21.56 24.28
C SER A 28 4.72 22.43 23.10
N SER A 29 6.02 22.40 22.77
CA SER A 29 6.52 22.89 21.50
C SER A 29 6.15 21.86 20.42
N SER A 30 4.93 21.95 19.91
CA SER A 30 4.45 21.23 18.74
C SER A 30 5.08 21.82 17.47
N SER A 31 6.29 21.38 17.15
CA SER A 31 6.98 21.81 15.91
C SER A 31 7.76 20.69 15.20
N SER A 32 7.38 19.43 15.40
CA SER A 32 8.01 18.26 14.74
C SER A 32 7.19 17.65 13.59
N SER A 33 5.93 18.04 13.42
CA SER A 33 5.06 17.48 12.35
C SER A 33 5.45 17.95 10.95
N SER A 34 5.76 19.25 10.80
CA SER A 34 6.16 19.84 9.50
C SER A 34 7.43 19.20 8.93
N SER A 35 8.43 18.93 9.77
CA SER A 35 9.68 18.30 9.33
C SER A 35 9.47 16.85 8.87
N THR A 36 8.67 16.06 9.58
CA THR A 36 8.45 14.64 9.26
C THR A 36 7.68 14.47 7.96
N THR A 37 6.63 15.26 7.73
CA THR A 37 5.88 15.24 6.46
C THR A 37 6.75 15.64 5.28
N SER A 38 7.63 16.64 5.44
CA SER A 38 8.55 17.06 4.37
C SER A 38 9.58 15.98 4.01
N GLN A 39 10.08 15.26 5.00
CA GLN A 39 11.03 14.14 4.80
C GLN A 39 10.36 12.98 4.07
N GLU A 40 9.15 12.62 4.48
CA GLU A 40 8.36 11.55 3.88
C GLU A 40 7.98 11.85 2.43
N PHE A 41 7.57 13.09 2.14
CA PHE A 41 7.30 13.52 0.77
C PHE A 41 8.56 13.44 -0.12
N SER A 42 9.70 13.89 0.39
CA SER A 42 10.99 13.77 -0.33
C SER A 42 11.35 12.31 -0.59
N TYR A 43 11.08 11.42 0.37
CA TYR A 43 11.31 9.99 0.24
C TYR A 43 10.43 9.36 -0.85
N ILE A 44 9.13 9.63 -0.83
CA ILE A 44 8.19 9.18 -1.88
C ILE A 44 8.58 9.69 -3.25
N LYS A 45 8.94 10.97 -3.37
CA LYS A 45 9.41 11.55 -4.64
C LYS A 45 10.64 10.83 -5.17
N SER A 46 11.55 10.41 -4.28
CA SER A 46 12.75 9.65 -4.66
C SER A 46 12.45 8.23 -5.15
N ILE A 47 11.36 7.62 -4.70
CA ILE A 47 10.88 6.32 -5.21
C ILE A 47 10.21 6.53 -6.57
N CYS A 48 9.24 7.45 -6.63
CA CYS A 48 8.39 7.60 -7.81
C CYS A 48 9.13 8.05 -9.07
N LYS A 49 10.23 8.81 -8.94
CA LYS A 49 11.10 9.17 -10.07
C LYS A 49 11.71 7.98 -10.82
N THR A 50 11.73 6.80 -10.19
CA THR A 50 12.29 5.57 -10.78
C THR A 50 11.24 4.70 -11.46
N THR A 51 9.98 5.13 -11.42
CA THR A 51 8.85 4.39 -12.00
C THR A 51 8.48 4.97 -13.37
N PRO A 52 7.97 4.15 -14.31
CA PRO A 52 7.56 4.63 -15.63
C PRO A 52 6.36 5.58 -15.61
N TYR A 53 5.61 5.64 -14.50
CA TYR A 53 4.43 6.49 -14.32
C TYR A 53 4.59 7.29 -13.02
N SER A 54 5.51 8.26 -13.02
CA SER A 54 5.87 9.04 -11.81
C SER A 54 4.69 9.72 -11.15
N ASP A 55 3.78 10.29 -11.95
CA ASP A 55 2.68 11.11 -11.44
C ASP A 55 1.63 10.23 -10.74
N ILE A 56 1.26 9.10 -11.36
CA ILE A 56 0.36 8.11 -10.75
C ILE A 56 0.98 7.53 -9.47
N CYS A 57 2.29 7.30 -9.46
CA CYS A 57 3.00 6.87 -8.26
C CYS A 57 2.89 7.91 -7.13
N LEU A 58 3.16 9.19 -7.44
CA LEU A 58 3.06 10.27 -6.45
C LEU A 58 1.65 10.38 -5.88
N ASP A 59 0.64 10.45 -6.74
CA ASP A 59 -0.77 10.53 -6.31
C ASP A 59 -1.15 9.34 -5.40
N THR A 60 -0.70 8.14 -5.77
CA THR A 60 -0.98 6.92 -4.98
C THR A 60 -0.29 6.97 -3.61
N LEU A 61 0.99 7.37 -3.56
CA LEU A 61 1.76 7.35 -2.32
C LEU A 61 1.46 8.55 -1.42
N GLU A 62 0.99 9.67 -1.95
CA GLU A 62 0.45 10.77 -1.13
C GLU A 62 -0.82 10.35 -0.37
N LEU A 63 -1.67 9.51 -0.97
CA LEU A 63 -2.80 8.89 -0.25
C LEU A 63 -2.27 7.97 0.86
N ALA A 64 -1.23 7.18 0.58
CA ALA A 64 -0.59 6.34 1.59
C ALA A 64 -0.03 7.16 2.76
N MET A 65 0.58 8.32 2.51
CA MET A 65 1.06 9.22 3.58
C MET A 65 -0.08 9.64 4.50
N LYS A 66 -1.26 9.95 3.95
CA LYS A 66 -2.43 10.39 4.71
C LYS A 66 -3.01 9.27 5.57
N ASP A 67 -2.95 8.03 5.09
CA ASP A 67 -3.48 6.83 5.76
C ASP A 67 -2.46 6.14 6.68
N LYS A 68 -1.24 6.66 6.78
CA LYS A 68 -0.14 6.05 7.53
C LYS A 68 -0.28 6.32 9.04
N PRO A 69 -0.07 5.30 9.90
CA PRO A 69 -0.04 5.50 11.35
C PRO A 69 1.03 6.53 11.77
N ASN A 70 0.68 7.40 12.73
CA ASN A 70 1.52 8.50 13.20
C ASN A 70 2.87 8.06 13.80
N ASP A 71 2.98 6.82 14.25
CA ASP A 71 4.18 6.22 14.85
C ASP A 71 5.11 5.56 13.83
N SER A 72 4.73 5.51 12.54
CA SER A 72 5.51 4.84 11.51
C SER A 72 6.62 5.73 10.94
N SER A 73 7.79 5.14 10.67
CA SER A 73 8.93 5.86 10.08
C SER A 73 8.57 6.51 8.72
N PRO A 74 9.03 7.75 8.43
CA PRO A 74 8.79 8.42 7.15
C PRO A 74 9.40 7.69 5.94
N ASN A 75 10.36 6.79 6.16
CA ASN A 75 11.03 6.00 5.12
C ASN A 75 10.65 4.51 5.15
N ASN A 76 9.41 4.18 5.54
CA ASN A 76 8.94 2.80 5.59
C ASN A 76 8.62 2.23 4.19
N THR A 77 9.63 1.69 3.51
CA THR A 77 9.50 1.11 2.17
C THR A 77 8.46 -0.01 2.10
N ALA A 78 8.43 -0.90 3.10
CA ALA A 78 7.53 -2.04 3.11
C ALA A 78 6.06 -1.60 3.13
N TYR A 79 5.75 -0.59 3.95
CA TYR A 79 4.41 0.01 3.99
C TYR A 79 3.97 0.54 2.62
N TYR A 80 4.82 1.33 1.95
CA TYR A 80 4.49 1.90 0.64
C TYR A 80 4.33 0.86 -0.47
N ILE A 81 5.16 -0.18 -0.46
CA ILE A 81 5.02 -1.31 -1.39
C ILE A 81 3.68 -2.02 -1.15
N VAL A 82 3.35 -2.34 0.10
CA VAL A 82 2.10 -3.02 0.45
C VAL A 82 0.87 -2.18 0.11
N PHE A 83 0.92 -0.87 0.39
CA PHE A 83 -0.15 0.05 0.00
C PHE A 83 -0.38 0.03 -1.52
N THR A 84 0.68 0.16 -2.30
CA THR A 84 0.61 0.13 -3.78
C THR A 84 0.07 -1.20 -4.31
N LEU A 85 0.53 -2.32 -3.75
CA LEU A 85 0.04 -3.65 -4.11
C LEU A 85 -1.45 -3.82 -3.78
N LYS A 86 -1.92 -3.33 -2.63
CA LYS A 86 -3.34 -3.34 -2.26
C LYS A 86 -4.18 -2.47 -3.20
N THR A 87 -3.67 -1.31 -3.62
CA THR A 87 -4.32 -0.48 -4.65
C THR A 87 -4.47 -1.24 -5.96
N ALA A 88 -3.44 -1.98 -6.39
CA ALA A 88 -3.49 -2.83 -7.58
C ALA A 88 -4.46 -4.01 -7.44
N ILE A 89 -4.57 -4.61 -6.24
CA ILE A 89 -5.56 -5.66 -5.94
C ILE A 89 -6.98 -5.10 -6.11
N ASN A 90 -7.29 -3.96 -5.48
CA ASN A 90 -8.60 -3.31 -5.60
C ASN A 90 -8.95 -2.97 -7.06
N ALA A 91 -7.97 -2.49 -7.84
CA ALA A 91 -8.18 -2.27 -9.27
C ALA A 91 -8.50 -3.56 -10.05
N SER A 92 -7.85 -4.67 -9.69
CA SER A 92 -8.10 -5.98 -10.30
C SER A 92 -9.44 -6.57 -9.86
N GLU A 93 -9.87 -6.35 -8.62
CA GLU A 93 -11.21 -6.73 -8.13
C GLU A 93 -12.31 -5.96 -8.87
N LYS A 94 -12.14 -4.65 -9.07
CA LYS A 94 -13.06 -3.85 -9.90
C LYS A 94 -13.15 -4.38 -11.33
N LEU A 95 -12.03 -4.77 -11.92
CA LEU A 95 -12.01 -5.39 -13.25
C LEU A 95 -12.78 -6.73 -13.25
N SER A 96 -12.69 -7.55 -12.20
CA SER A 96 -13.48 -8.78 -12.08
C SER A 96 -14.99 -8.52 -12.11
N ILE A 97 -15.45 -7.44 -11.48
CA ILE A 97 -16.87 -7.04 -11.48
C ILE A 97 -17.28 -6.70 -12.93
N VAL A 98 -16.53 -5.82 -13.59
CA VAL A 98 -16.81 -5.41 -14.99
C VAL A 98 -16.81 -6.63 -15.93
N LEU A 99 -15.84 -7.53 -15.80
CA LEU A 99 -15.77 -8.74 -16.63
C LEU A 99 -16.94 -9.70 -16.36
N SER A 100 -17.43 -9.77 -15.12
CA SER A 100 -18.59 -10.59 -14.76
C SER A 100 -19.88 -10.04 -15.39
N GLU A 101 -20.06 -8.72 -15.37
CA GLU A 101 -21.19 -8.05 -16.03
C GLU A 101 -21.13 -8.21 -17.55
N ALA A 102 -19.93 -8.15 -18.13
CA ALA A 102 -19.70 -8.37 -19.56
C ALA A 102 -19.95 -9.83 -20.00
N LYS A 103 -19.93 -10.79 -19.06
CA LYS A 103 -20.28 -12.20 -19.31
C LYS A 103 -21.77 -12.47 -19.35
N ASP A 104 -22.61 -11.53 -18.89
CA ASP A 104 -24.06 -11.71 -18.92
C ASP A 104 -24.51 -12.01 -20.38
N PRO A 105 -25.21 -13.13 -20.63
CA PRO A 105 -25.72 -13.49 -21.95
C PRO A 105 -26.53 -12.37 -22.62
N LYS A 106 -27.15 -11.46 -21.85
CA LYS A 106 -27.88 -10.30 -22.36
C LYS A 106 -26.98 -9.21 -22.92
N ASN A 107 -25.74 -9.13 -22.45
CA ASN A 107 -24.79 -8.05 -22.76
C ASN A 107 -23.64 -8.52 -23.67
N ILE A 108 -23.42 -9.84 -23.77
CA ILE A 108 -22.25 -10.39 -24.44
C ILE A 108 -22.45 -10.59 -25.94
N ILE A 109 -21.52 -10.08 -26.73
CA ILE A 109 -21.42 -10.43 -28.15
C ILE A 109 -20.73 -11.80 -28.24
N GLU A 110 -21.35 -12.78 -28.88
CA GLU A 110 -20.83 -14.17 -29.03
C GLU A 110 -19.34 -14.23 -29.38
N LYS A 111 -18.90 -13.38 -30.32
CA LYS A 111 -17.52 -13.26 -30.80
C LYS A 111 -16.53 -12.80 -29.72
N GLN A 112 -16.99 -12.09 -28.70
CA GLN A 112 -16.19 -11.56 -27.59
C GLN A 112 -16.15 -12.51 -26.39
N ARG A 113 -16.99 -13.54 -26.36
CA ARG A 113 -17.08 -14.46 -25.21
C ARG A 113 -15.75 -15.08 -24.83
N GLY A 114 -15.03 -15.63 -25.82
CA GLY A 114 -13.72 -16.26 -25.58
C GLY A 114 -12.75 -15.26 -24.95
N THR A 115 -12.62 -14.09 -25.55
CA THR A 115 -11.76 -13.02 -25.04
C THR A 115 -12.11 -12.57 -23.62
N ILE A 116 -13.40 -12.39 -23.30
CA ILE A 116 -13.83 -12.00 -21.96
C ILE A 116 -13.54 -13.12 -20.96
N GLN A 117 -13.72 -14.38 -21.36
CA GLN A 117 -13.33 -15.54 -20.57
C GLN A 117 -11.82 -15.55 -20.30
N ASP A 118 -11.00 -15.40 -21.34
CA ASP A 118 -9.53 -15.38 -21.24
C ASP A 118 -9.05 -14.27 -20.30
N CYS A 119 -9.55 -13.04 -20.48
CA CYS A 119 -9.17 -11.95 -19.58
C CYS A 119 -9.66 -12.19 -18.14
N THR A 120 -10.81 -12.85 -17.93
CA THR A 120 -11.25 -13.18 -16.56
C THR A 120 -10.29 -14.13 -15.86
N GLU A 121 -9.84 -15.17 -16.56
CA GLU A 121 -8.86 -16.12 -16.03
C GLU A 121 -7.53 -15.43 -15.74
N LEU A 122 -7.02 -14.62 -16.68
CA LEU A 122 -5.81 -13.83 -16.50
C LEU A 122 -5.91 -12.84 -15.33
N ASN A 123 -7.07 -12.21 -15.13
CA ASN A 123 -7.29 -11.29 -14.01
C ASN A 123 -7.34 -12.05 -12.66
N GLN A 124 -7.88 -13.26 -12.61
CA GLN A 124 -7.81 -14.12 -11.42
C GLN A 124 -6.36 -14.49 -11.08
N ILE A 125 -5.53 -14.84 -12.08
CA ILE A 125 -4.10 -15.12 -11.86
C ILE A 125 -3.36 -13.84 -11.44
N THR A 126 -3.75 -12.69 -11.98
CA THR A 126 -3.24 -11.37 -11.57
C THR A 126 -3.51 -11.11 -10.09
N LEU A 127 -4.75 -11.32 -9.62
CA LEU A 127 -5.11 -11.19 -8.21
C LEU A 127 -4.27 -12.10 -7.30
N SER A 128 -4.17 -13.39 -7.65
CA SER A 128 -3.37 -14.35 -6.88
C SER A 128 -1.90 -13.95 -6.81
N SER A 129 -1.34 -13.47 -7.92
CA SER A 129 0.06 -13.02 -7.99
C SER A 129 0.29 -11.77 -7.15
N LEU A 130 -0.60 -10.78 -7.20
CA LEU A 130 -0.53 -9.59 -6.35
C LEU A 130 -0.61 -9.94 -4.85
N GLN A 131 -1.51 -10.85 -4.47
CA GLN A 131 -1.63 -11.32 -3.09
C GLN A 131 -0.35 -12.01 -2.60
N ARG A 132 0.32 -12.79 -3.47
CA ARG A 132 1.62 -13.38 -3.16
C ARG A 132 2.72 -12.33 -3.00
N SER A 133 2.74 -11.29 -3.83
CA SER A 133 3.64 -10.14 -3.62
C SER A 133 3.44 -9.51 -2.25
N VAL A 134 2.18 -9.26 -1.84
CA VAL A 134 1.88 -8.72 -0.51
C VAL A 134 2.36 -9.63 0.61
N SER A 135 2.12 -10.95 0.49
CA SER A 135 2.58 -11.94 1.47
C SER A 135 4.08 -11.84 1.70
N ARG A 136 4.88 -11.81 0.61
CA ARG A 136 6.34 -11.76 0.71
C ARG A 136 6.87 -10.49 1.36
N ILE A 137 6.25 -9.34 1.10
CA ILE A 137 6.66 -8.07 1.70
C ILE A 137 6.30 -7.98 3.19
N ASN A 138 5.21 -8.63 3.62
CA ASN A 138 4.78 -8.65 5.01
C ASN A 138 5.54 -9.67 5.90
N GLU A 139 6.29 -10.60 5.31
CA GLU A 139 7.01 -11.62 6.07
C GLU A 139 8.24 -11.05 6.80
N ALA A 140 8.21 -11.02 8.13
CA ALA A 140 9.34 -10.60 8.95
C ALA A 140 10.38 -11.74 9.22
N PRO A 141 11.69 -11.44 9.28
CA PRO A 141 12.31 -10.20 8.84
C PRO A 141 12.25 -10.09 7.30
N LEU A 142 12.00 -8.88 6.79
CA LEU A 142 12.07 -8.61 5.36
C LEU A 142 13.54 -8.66 4.92
N ASN A 143 13.80 -9.38 3.82
CA ASN A 143 15.15 -9.51 3.26
C ASN A 143 15.10 -9.43 1.72
N GLU A 144 16.27 -9.31 1.10
CA GLU A 144 16.39 -9.15 -0.35
C GLU A 144 15.75 -10.30 -1.14
N GLY A 145 15.84 -11.55 -0.64
CA GLY A 145 15.22 -12.71 -1.27
C GLY A 145 13.70 -12.59 -1.33
N LYS A 146 13.06 -12.19 -0.23
CA LYS A 146 11.61 -11.95 -0.19
C LYS A 146 11.18 -10.80 -1.10
N VAL A 147 11.97 -9.73 -1.16
CA VAL A 147 11.73 -8.62 -2.10
C VAL A 147 11.85 -9.09 -3.55
N ALA A 148 12.83 -9.95 -3.85
CA ALA A 148 13.01 -10.54 -5.17
C ALA A 148 11.83 -11.45 -5.56
N GLU A 149 11.37 -12.30 -4.65
CA GLU A 149 10.16 -13.13 -4.86
C GLU A 149 8.90 -12.28 -5.06
N ALA A 150 8.72 -11.22 -4.25
CA ALA A 150 7.61 -10.29 -4.43
C ALA A 150 7.64 -9.63 -5.82
N ARG A 151 8.83 -9.27 -6.31
CA ARG A 151 9.03 -8.72 -7.66
C ARG A 151 8.72 -9.74 -8.75
N VAL A 152 9.07 -11.01 -8.57
CA VAL A 152 8.71 -12.09 -9.51
C VAL A 152 7.19 -12.19 -9.65
N TYR A 153 6.46 -12.27 -8.53
CA TYR A 153 5.00 -12.33 -8.57
C TYR A 153 4.38 -11.05 -9.16
N LEU A 154 4.94 -9.88 -8.87
CA LEU A 154 4.47 -8.62 -9.44
C LEU A 154 4.68 -8.57 -10.97
N SER A 155 5.79 -9.11 -11.46
CA SER A 155 6.09 -9.19 -12.90
C SER A 155 5.12 -10.12 -13.62
N ALA A 156 4.76 -11.24 -12.98
CA ALA A 156 3.72 -12.14 -13.48
C ALA A 156 2.35 -11.44 -13.52
N ALA A 157 1.97 -10.74 -12.46
CA ALA A 157 0.73 -9.95 -12.41
C ALA A 157 0.66 -8.91 -13.54
N LEU A 158 1.75 -8.18 -13.78
CA LEU A 158 1.83 -7.19 -14.83
C LEU A 158 1.67 -7.82 -16.22
N THR A 159 2.36 -8.94 -16.47
CA THR A 159 2.29 -9.68 -17.74
C THR A 159 0.86 -10.15 -18.01
N ASN A 160 0.22 -10.79 -17.02
CA ASN A 160 -1.16 -11.29 -17.16
C ASN A 160 -2.15 -10.15 -17.42
N LYS A 161 -1.99 -9.01 -16.74
CA LYS A 161 -2.81 -7.82 -16.97
C LYS A 161 -2.65 -7.30 -18.39
N ILE A 162 -1.42 -7.20 -18.90
CA ILE A 162 -1.14 -6.76 -20.27
C ILE A 162 -1.82 -7.71 -21.27
N THR A 163 -1.63 -9.03 -21.14
CA THR A 163 -2.26 -10.01 -22.03
C THR A 163 -3.79 -9.98 -21.99
N CYS A 164 -4.40 -9.74 -20.81
CA CYS A 164 -5.86 -9.55 -20.72
C CYS A 164 -6.30 -8.34 -21.56
N LEU A 165 -5.63 -7.19 -21.40
CA LEU A 165 -6.00 -5.96 -22.09
C LEU A 165 -5.79 -6.08 -23.60
N GLU A 166 -4.69 -6.69 -24.04
CA GLU A 166 -4.43 -6.99 -25.46
C GLU A 166 -5.53 -7.87 -26.07
N SER A 167 -6.02 -8.85 -25.30
CA SER A 167 -7.12 -9.72 -25.73
C SER A 167 -8.40 -8.91 -25.94
N LEU A 168 -8.76 -8.06 -24.98
CA LEU A 168 -9.95 -7.20 -25.04
C LEU A 168 -9.89 -6.20 -26.22
N ASP A 169 -8.73 -5.56 -26.44
CA ASP A 169 -8.54 -4.61 -27.53
C ASP A 169 -8.65 -5.27 -28.91
N SER A 170 -8.10 -6.49 -29.06
CA SER A 170 -8.21 -7.29 -30.29
C SER A 170 -9.66 -7.65 -30.61
N ALA A 171 -10.49 -7.88 -29.60
CA ALA A 171 -11.91 -8.14 -29.77
C ALA A 171 -12.71 -6.89 -30.17
N SER A 172 -12.34 -5.71 -29.65
CA SER A 172 -12.92 -4.42 -30.03
C SER A 172 -12.61 -4.05 -31.49
N ALA A 173 -11.34 -4.13 -31.89
CA ALA A 173 -10.89 -3.79 -33.24
C ALA A 173 -11.44 -4.74 -34.33
N LYS A 174 -11.74 -6.00 -34.00
CA LYS A 174 -12.34 -6.99 -34.92
C LYS A 174 -13.82 -6.73 -35.24
N THR A 175 -14.41 -5.67 -34.71
CA THR A 175 -15.75 -5.18 -35.10
C THR A 175 -15.68 -4.13 -36.22
N ALA A 176 -14.54 -3.44 -36.38
CA ALA A 176 -14.36 -2.41 -37.42
C ALA A 176 -14.05 -2.98 -38.82
N LYS A 177 -13.60 -4.24 -38.94
CA LYS A 177 -13.23 -4.85 -40.24
C LYS A 177 -14.38 -5.52 -41.01
N ILE A 178 -15.60 -5.53 -40.50
CA ILE A 178 -16.77 -6.09 -41.22
C ILE A 178 -17.53 -4.98 -41.98
N VAL A 179 -17.33 -3.70 -41.64
CA VAL A 179 -17.98 -2.57 -42.34
C VAL A 179 -17.19 -2.10 -43.56
N ALA A 180 -15.91 -2.48 -43.70
CA ALA A 180 -15.08 -2.09 -44.84
C ALA A 180 -15.17 -3.02 -46.08
N LYS A 181 -16.23 -3.86 -46.17
CA LYS A 181 -16.54 -4.63 -47.40
C LYS A 181 -17.96 -4.36 -47.91
N THR A 182 -18.57 -3.26 -47.47
CA THR A 182 -19.87 -2.78 -47.93
C THR A 182 -19.87 -1.29 -48.23
N THR A 183 -18.69 -0.72 -48.53
CA THR A 183 -18.56 0.62 -49.14
C THR A 183 -17.69 0.51 -50.37
#